data_AF-I9C5Z6-F1
#
_entry.id   AF-I9C5Z6-F1
#
_cell.length_a   1.000
_cell.length_b   1.000
_cell.length_c   1.000
_cell.angle_alpha   90.00
_cell.angle_beta   90.00
_cell.angle_gamma   90.00
#
_symmetry.space_group_name_H-M   'P 1'
#
loop_
_entity.id
_entity.type
_entity.pdbx_description
1 polymer ?
#
loop_
_entity_poly.entity_id
_entity_poly.type
_entity_poly.pdbx_seq_one_letter_code
_entity_poly.pdbx_strand_id
1 'polypeptide(L)'
;MNVLTFFAAIAILIPASALAVNRAQITPSEMMAAIRAADPAQLDDVDAANVTVSSIRVIRCIGSDEEPTEFECVWQTRSKGGWTNHKSWLAIDGRGWHFIN
;
A
#
# COMPACT_ATOMS: atom_id res chain seq x y z
N MET A 1 30.87 38.18 -46.17
CA MET A 1 30.74 37.98 -44.71
C MET A 1 29.57 37.04 -44.49
N ASN A 2 29.82 35.73 -44.33
CA ASN A 2 28.79 34.73 -44.07
C ASN A 2 28.79 34.43 -42.57
N VAL A 3 27.70 34.77 -41.88
CA VAL A 3 27.48 34.39 -40.48
C VAL A 3 26.66 33.10 -40.49
N LEU A 4 27.32 31.97 -40.22
CA LEU A 4 26.69 30.67 -40.09
C LEU A 4 26.04 30.54 -38.70
N THR A 5 24.72 30.49 -38.71
CA THR A 5 23.83 30.23 -37.58
C THR A 5 23.97 28.77 -37.14
N PHE A 6 24.45 28.53 -35.91
CA PHE A 6 24.38 27.20 -35.28
C PHE A 6 23.25 27.20 -34.24
N PHE A 7 22.11 26.63 -34.59
CA PHE A 7 21.08 26.23 -33.63
C PHE A 7 21.51 24.90 -33.01
N ALA A 8 22.03 24.95 -31.77
CA ALA A 8 22.24 23.75 -30.96
C ALA A 8 20.88 23.27 -30.45
N ALA A 9 20.34 22.21 -31.06
CA ALA A 9 19.16 21.51 -30.56
C ALA A 9 19.55 20.72 -29.30
N ILE A 10 19.21 21.27 -28.12
CA ILE A 10 19.30 20.54 -26.85
C ILE A 10 18.10 19.58 -26.81
N ALA A 11 18.32 18.33 -27.19
CA ALA A 11 17.40 17.25 -26.88
C ALA A 11 17.44 17.01 -25.37
N ILE A 12 16.50 17.61 -24.65
CA ILE A 12 16.29 17.31 -23.23
C ILE A 12 15.72 15.89 -23.18
N LEU A 13 16.58 14.93 -22.86
CA LEU A 13 16.22 13.58 -22.44
C LEU A 13 15.31 13.73 -21.21
N ILE A 14 14.00 13.60 -21.42
CA ILE A 14 13.06 13.42 -20.31
C ILE A 14 13.38 12.03 -19.75
N PRO A 15 13.90 11.89 -18.51
CA PRO A 15 14.05 10.57 -17.92
C PRO A 15 12.67 9.93 -17.84
N ALA A 16 12.53 8.73 -18.41
CA ALA A 16 11.28 7.96 -18.45
C ALA A 16 10.81 7.44 -17.07
N SER A 17 11.28 8.06 -15.97
CA SER A 17 10.98 7.67 -14.59
C SER A 17 9.88 8.55 -13.98
N ALA A 18 8.89 8.95 -14.80
CA ALA A 18 7.70 9.61 -14.29
C ALA A 18 6.76 8.55 -13.67
N LEU A 19 7.02 8.28 -12.39
CA LEU A 19 6.03 7.90 -11.38
C LEU A 19 5.14 6.71 -11.76
N ALA A 20 5.65 5.51 -11.49
CA ALA A 20 4.75 4.42 -11.12
C ALA A 20 3.97 4.90 -9.89
N VAL A 21 2.76 5.42 -10.09
CA VAL A 21 1.79 5.66 -9.03
C VAL A 21 1.63 4.32 -8.33
N ASN A 22 2.30 4.17 -7.19
CA ASN A 22 2.39 2.91 -6.48
C ASN A 22 1.09 2.75 -5.69
N ARG A 23 -0.01 2.52 -6.42
CA ARG A 23 -1.21 1.90 -5.83
C ARG A 23 -0.83 0.47 -5.49
N ALA A 24 -0.06 0.30 -4.42
CA ALA A 24 0.22 -0.99 -3.86
C ALA A 24 -1.14 -1.64 -3.55
N GLN A 25 -1.55 -2.57 -4.42
CA GLN A 25 -2.79 -3.31 -4.26
C GLN A 25 -2.51 -4.42 -3.28
N ILE A 26 -2.85 -4.20 -2.02
CA ILE A 26 -2.80 -5.26 -1.03
C ILE A 26 -3.90 -6.30 -1.30
N THR A 27 -3.50 -7.56 -1.33
CA THR A 27 -4.40 -8.71 -1.47
C THR A 27 -4.93 -9.17 -0.11
N PRO A 28 -6.06 -9.91 -0.07
CA PRO A 28 -6.53 -10.55 1.16
C PRO A 28 -5.49 -11.45 1.83
N SER A 29 -4.64 -12.12 1.05
CA SER A 29 -3.56 -12.96 1.58
C SER A 29 -2.46 -12.14 2.26
N GLU A 30 -2.06 -11.01 1.67
CA GLU A 30 -1.05 -10.12 2.27
C GLU A 30 -1.59 -9.44 3.52
N MET A 31 -2.86 -8.99 3.50
CA MET A 31 -3.51 -8.45 4.71
C MET A 31 -3.57 -9.50 5.82
N MET A 32 -3.93 -10.75 5.51
CA MET A 32 -3.93 -11.83 6.49
C MET A 32 -2.52 -12.10 7.04
N ALA A 33 -1.49 -12.04 6.19
CA ALA A 33 -0.12 -12.22 6.62
C ALA A 33 0.32 -11.10 7.58
N ALA A 34 -0.01 -9.84 7.26
CA ALA A 34 0.26 -8.69 8.12
C ALA A 34 -0.45 -8.82 9.48
N ILE A 35 -1.73 -9.19 9.49
CA ILE A 35 -2.49 -9.44 10.73
C ILE A 35 -1.87 -10.55 11.58
N ARG A 36 -1.36 -11.63 10.96
CA ARG A 36 -0.69 -12.74 11.69
C ARG A 36 0.67 -12.36 12.25
N ALA A 37 1.39 -11.48 11.56
CA ALA A 37 2.69 -11.00 11.97
C ALA A 37 2.61 -9.94 13.07
N ALA A 38 1.46 -9.26 13.17
CA ALA A 38 1.20 -8.26 14.20
C ALA A 38 1.12 -8.89 15.60
N ASP A 39 1.56 -8.13 16.60
CA ASP A 39 1.35 -8.48 18.00
C ASP A 39 -0.17 -8.45 18.28
N PRO A 40 -0.76 -9.50 18.89
CA PRO A 40 -2.17 -9.48 19.31
C PRO A 40 -2.56 -8.25 20.13
N ALA A 41 -1.62 -7.65 20.88
CA ALA A 41 -1.84 -6.40 21.62
C ALA A 41 -2.02 -5.16 20.73
N GLN A 42 -1.71 -5.24 19.44
CA GLN A 42 -1.91 -4.18 18.45
C GLN A 42 -3.20 -4.36 17.63
N LEU A 43 -3.93 -5.46 17.84
CA LEU A 43 -5.09 -5.84 17.03
C LEU A 43 -6.40 -5.55 17.77
N ASP A 44 -6.47 -4.45 18.53
CA ASP A 44 -7.50 -4.14 19.54
C ASP A 44 -8.96 -4.43 19.12
N ASP A 45 -9.29 -4.35 17.83
CA ASP A 45 -10.64 -4.58 17.27
C ASP A 45 -10.75 -5.74 16.26
N VAL A 46 -9.67 -6.47 16.01
CA VAL A 46 -9.63 -7.59 15.06
C VAL A 46 -9.37 -8.86 15.84
N ASP A 47 -10.38 -9.74 15.90
CA ASP A 47 -10.22 -11.10 16.43
C ASP A 47 -9.33 -11.93 15.49
N ALA A 48 -8.02 -11.67 15.55
CA ALA A 48 -7.01 -12.13 14.63
C ALA A 48 -6.92 -13.65 14.56
N ALA A 49 -7.26 -14.33 15.66
CA ALA A 49 -7.32 -15.79 15.74
C ALA A 49 -8.36 -16.39 14.78
N ASN A 50 -9.42 -15.64 14.46
CA ASN A 50 -10.54 -16.11 13.65
C ASN A 50 -10.58 -15.50 12.24
N VAL A 51 -9.65 -14.61 11.90
CA VAL A 51 -9.54 -14.06 10.54
C VAL A 51 -8.89 -15.10 9.62
N THR A 52 -9.50 -15.30 8.45
CA THR A 52 -8.98 -16.14 7.36
C THR A 52 -8.93 -15.31 6.09
N VAL A 53 -8.17 -15.76 5.09
CA VAL A 53 -8.11 -15.08 3.78
C VAL A 53 -9.51 -14.90 3.18
N SER A 54 -10.39 -15.90 3.32
CA SER A 54 -11.78 -15.85 2.84
C SER A 54 -12.69 -14.89 3.62
N SER A 55 -12.29 -14.48 4.83
CA SER A 55 -13.04 -13.52 5.62
C SER A 55 -12.62 -12.07 5.35
N ILE A 56 -11.64 -11.80 4.48
CA ILE A 56 -11.16 -10.44 4.20
C ILE A 56 -11.63 -9.98 2.81
N ARG A 57 -12.14 -8.74 2.70
CA ARG A 57 -12.49 -8.14 1.40
C ARG A 57 -12.46 -6.61 1.42
N VAL A 58 -12.71 -6.02 0.24
CA VAL A 58 -12.92 -4.56 0.05
C VAL A 58 -11.74 -3.77 0.62
N ILE A 59 -10.52 -4.21 0.30
CA ILE A 59 -9.30 -3.57 0.81
C ILE A 59 -8.99 -2.35 -0.06
N ARG A 60 -8.89 -1.19 0.57
CA ARG A 60 -8.55 0.08 -0.07
C ARG A 60 -7.54 0.81 0.80
N CYS A 61 -6.35 1.00 0.25
CA CYS A 61 -5.24 1.66 0.92
C CYS A 61 -4.94 3.01 0.26
N ILE A 62 -4.66 4.02 1.08
CA ILE A 62 -4.30 5.37 0.66
C ILE A 62 -3.03 5.74 1.42
N GLY A 63 -1.94 6.03 0.71
CA GLY A 63 -0.64 6.43 1.27
C GLY A 63 0.04 7.48 0.38
N SER A 64 1.11 8.08 0.90
CA SER A 64 2.03 8.94 0.12
C SER A 64 3.09 8.10 -0.59
N ASP A 65 3.89 8.69 -1.48
CA ASP A 65 5.01 7.99 -2.15
C ASP A 65 6.35 8.11 -1.37
N GLU A 66 6.33 8.48 -0.09
CA GLU A 66 7.52 8.68 0.75
C GLU A 66 7.86 7.39 1.53
N GLU A 67 9.15 7.07 1.73
CA GLU A 67 9.58 5.88 2.48
C GLU A 67 9.78 6.18 3.98
N PRO A 68 9.42 5.24 4.89
CA PRO A 68 8.67 4.01 4.65
C PRO A 68 7.23 4.30 4.25
N THR A 69 6.72 3.57 3.25
CA THR A 69 5.41 3.87 2.70
C THR A 69 4.33 3.32 3.62
N GLU A 70 3.75 4.23 4.40
CA GLU A 70 2.60 3.98 5.26
C GLU A 70 1.30 4.23 4.50
N PHE A 71 0.36 3.32 4.63
CA PHE A 71 -0.94 3.35 3.98
C PHE A 71 -2.04 3.22 5.01
N GLU A 72 -2.96 4.16 4.98
CA GLU A 72 -4.23 4.04 5.66
C GLU A 72 -5.13 3.10 4.86
N CYS A 73 -5.44 1.94 5.41
CA CYS A 73 -6.22 0.89 4.76
C CYS A 73 -7.60 0.73 5.39
N VAL A 74 -8.63 0.75 4.57
CA VAL A 74 -9.99 0.34 4.92
C VAL A 74 -10.22 -1.06 4.36
N TRP A 75 -10.77 -1.96 5.17
CA TRP A 75 -11.07 -3.33 4.78
C TRP A 75 -12.25 -3.89 5.54
N GLN A 76 -12.77 -5.04 5.12
CA GLN A 76 -13.87 -5.73 5.78
C GLN A 76 -13.46 -7.11 6.24
N THR A 77 -13.85 -7.48 7.47
CA THR A 77 -13.79 -8.85 7.96
C THR A 77 -15.18 -9.47 8.05
N ARG A 78 -15.31 -10.78 7.86
CA ARG A 78 -16.56 -11.53 8.10
C ARG A 78 -16.56 -12.12 9.51
N SER A 79 -17.59 -11.78 10.29
CA SER A 79 -17.88 -12.36 11.61
C SER A 79 -19.26 -13.04 11.62
N LYS A 80 -19.65 -13.64 12.75
CA LYS A 80 -20.99 -14.25 12.94
C LYS A 80 -22.13 -13.25 12.68
N GLY A 81 -21.90 -11.96 12.90
CA GLY A 81 -22.89 -10.89 12.73
C GLY A 81 -22.95 -10.28 11.33
N GLY A 82 -22.05 -10.66 10.42
CA GLY A 82 -21.98 -10.09 9.07
C GLY A 82 -20.58 -9.57 8.74
N TRP A 83 -20.53 -8.54 7.88
CA TRP A 83 -19.27 -7.90 7.50
C TRP A 83 -19.05 -6.65 8.36
N THR A 84 -17.89 -6.57 9.00
CA THR A 84 -17.46 -5.43 9.82
C THR A 84 -16.40 -4.65 9.08
N ASN A 85 -16.50 -3.32 9.08
CA ASN A 85 -15.46 -2.45 8.51
C ASN A 85 -14.35 -2.23 9.54
N HIS A 86 -13.12 -2.27 9.07
CA HIS A 86 -11.91 -1.96 9.82
C HIS A 86 -11.13 -0.88 9.12
N LYS A 87 -10.36 -0.15 9.92
CA LYS A 87 -9.39 0.83 9.47
C LYS A 87 -8.07 0.50 10.17
N SER A 88 -6.99 0.42 9.42
CA SER A 88 -5.67 0.11 9.96
C SER A 88 -4.59 0.80 9.16
N TRP A 89 -3.45 1.09 9.79
CA TRP A 89 -2.27 1.53 9.07
C TRP A 89 -1.45 0.31 8.68
N LEU A 90 -0.98 0.28 7.44
CA LEU A 90 -0.04 -0.73 6.98
C LEU A 90 1.21 -0.05 6.46
N ALA A 91 2.38 -0.55 6.83
CA ALA A 91 3.63 -0.17 6.18
C ALA A 91 4.08 -1.27 5.23
N ILE A 92 4.71 -0.88 4.12
CA ILE A 92 5.50 -1.79 3.31
C ILE A 92 6.99 -1.48 3.49
N ASP A 93 7.79 -2.50 3.77
CA ASP A 93 9.25 -2.41 3.78
C ASP A 93 9.86 -3.52 2.90
N GLY A 94 11.19 -3.61 2.85
CA GLY A 94 11.91 -4.64 2.09
C GLY A 94 11.62 -6.09 2.53
N ARG A 95 10.79 -6.32 3.56
CA ARG A 95 10.37 -7.64 4.07
C ARG A 95 8.88 -7.92 3.83
N GLY A 96 8.08 -6.93 3.43
CA GLY A 96 6.66 -7.09 3.12
C GLY A 96 5.74 -6.10 3.85
N TRP A 97 4.48 -6.49 4.02
CA TRP A 97 3.44 -5.69 4.68
C TRP A 97 3.40 -5.91 6.19
N HIS A 98 3.29 -4.82 6.94
CA HIS A 98 3.26 -4.81 8.40
C HIS A 98 2.04 -4.05 8.91
N PHE A 99 1.40 -4.58 9.95
CA PHE A 99 0.27 -3.93 10.60
C PHE A 99 0.77 -2.90 11.63
N ILE A 100 0.18 -1.70 11.63
CA ILE A 100 0.47 -0.60 12.54
C ILE A 100 -0.87 -0.11 13.11
N ASN A 101 -0.93 0.05 14.44
CA ASN A 101 -2.07 0.61 15.15
C ASN A 101 -1.71 2.00 15.69
#